data_AF-A0A3D0ENP6-F1
#
_entry.id   AF-A0A3D0ENP6-F1
#
_cell.length_a   1.000
_cell.length_b   1.000
_cell.length_c   1.000
_cell.angle_alpha   90.00
_cell.angle_beta   90.00
_cell.angle_gamma   90.00
#
_symmetry.space_group_name_H-M   'P 1'
#
loop_
_entity.id
_entity.type
_entity.pdbx_description
1 polymer ?
#
loop_
_entity_poly.entity_id
_entity_poly.type
_entity_poly.pdbx_seq_one_letter_code
_entity_poly.pdbx_strand_id
1 'polypeptide(L)' 'MKAQLIELSDVMCRIQQAQTVLTVWLKTMTTDDGLVPDMVDSVLTILDGLPDAIAQQMEEK' A
#
# COMPACT_ATOMS: atom_id res chain seq x y z
N MET A 1 13.41 -18.10 5.07
CA MET A 1 13.06 -17.00 4.14
C MET A 1 13.84 -15.77 4.59
N LYS A 2 14.61 -15.13 3.70
CA LYS A 2 15.25 -13.84 4.02
C LYS A 2 14.14 -12.79 4.00
N ALA A 3 13.94 -12.08 5.10
CA ALA A 3 13.17 -10.85 5.09
C ALA A 3 13.84 -9.91 4.08
N GLN A 4 13.13 -9.55 3.02
CA GLN A 4 13.61 -8.51 2.11
C GLN A 4 13.54 -7.21 2.90
N LEU A 5 14.70 -6.60 3.15
CA LEU A 5 14.77 -5.28 3.74
C LEU A 5 14.09 -4.32 2.73
N ILE A 6 12.93 -3.79 3.10
CA ILE A 6 12.27 -2.76 2.30
C ILE A 6 12.86 -1.43 2.75
N GLU A 7 13.53 -0.73 1.82
CA GLU A 7 14.13 0.56 2.09
C GLU A 7 13.06 1.61 2.41
N LEU A 8 13.39 2.62 3.22
CA LEU A 8 12.45 3.68 3.60
C LEU A 8 11.91 4.45 2.39
N SER A 9 12.72 4.60 1.34
CA SER A 9 12.28 5.18 0.06
C SER A 9 11.19 4.35 -0.62
N ASP A 10 11.29 3.03 -0.54
CA ASP A 10 10.32 2.10 -1.14
C ASP A 10 9.02 2.10 -0.34
N VAL A 11 9.14 2.19 1.00
CA VAL A 11 7.99 2.41 1.90
C VAL A 11 7.22 3.67 1.50
N MET A 12 7.92 4.80 1.37
CA MET A 12 7.29 6.08 0.99
C MET A 12 6.65 6.03 -0.39
N CYS A 13 7.32 5.40 -1.37
CA CYS A 13 6.81 5.22 -2.72
C CYS A 13 5.53 4.38 -2.74
N ARG A 14 5.49 3.27 -2.00
CA ARG A 14 4.32 2.40 -1.91
C ARG A 14 3.14 3.08 -1.21
N ILE A 15 3.39 3.89 -0.18
CA ILE A 15 2.33 4.70 0.45
C ILE A 15 1.70 5.67 -0.57
N GLN A 16 2.51 6.36 -1.39
CA GLN A 16 2.00 7.25 -2.44
C GLN A 16 1.20 6.49 -3.51
N GLN A 17 1.62 5.28 -3.86
CA GLN A 17 0.86 4.41 -4.78
C GLN A 17 -0.50 4.03 -4.19
N ALA A 18 -0.56 3.62 -2.92
CA ALA A 18 -1.81 3.30 -2.24
C ALA A 18 -2.77 4.51 -2.20
N GLN A 19 -2.24 5.70 -1.86
CA GLN A 19 -3.02 6.94 -1.89
C GLN A 19 -3.57 7.26 -3.29
N THR A 20 -2.81 6.99 -4.34
CA THR A 20 -3.26 7.17 -5.73
C THR A 20 -4.43 6.23 -6.05
N VAL A 21 -4.32 4.95 -5.71
CA VAL A 21 -5.39 3.96 -5.94
C VAL A 21 -6.65 4.35 -5.16
N LEU A 22 -6.53 4.75 -3.88
CA LEU A 22 -7.67 5.23 -3.08
C LEU A 22 -8.33 6.47 -3.68
N THR A 23 -7.54 7.38 -4.26
CA THR A 23 -8.06 8.59 -4.92
C THR A 23 -8.84 8.24 -6.19
N VAL A 24 -8.35 7.28 -6.98
CA VAL A 24 -9.07 6.77 -8.16
C VAL A 24 -10.36 6.06 -7.73
N TRP A 25 -10.29 5.26 -6.67
CA TRP A 25 -11.44 4.56 -6.13
C TRP A 25 -12.54 5.51 -5.63
N LEU A 26 -12.16 6.55 -4.89
CA LEU A 26 -13.10 7.58 -4.41
C LEU A 26 -13.81 8.31 -5.57
N LYS A 27 -13.12 8.52 -6.69
CA LYS A 27 -13.68 9.16 -7.89
C LYS A 27 -14.58 8.24 -8.72
N THR A 28 -14.36 6.93 -8.65
CA THR A 28 -15.11 5.92 -9.43
C THR A 28 -16.37 5.46 -8.72
N MET A 29 -16.40 5.51 -7.37
CA MET A 29 -17.56 5.24 -6.50
C MET A 29 -18.86 6.01 -6.80
N THR A 30 -18.85 7.05 -7.66
CA THR A 30 -20.08 7.71 -8.14
C THR A 30 -20.86 6.86 -9.13
N THR A 31 -20.27 5.76 -9.61
CA THR A 31 -20.87 4.79 -10.53
C THR A 31 -20.57 3.42 -9.96
N ASP A 32 -21.59 2.64 -9.55
CA ASP A 32 -21.37 1.26 -9.11
C ASP A 32 -21.00 0.42 -10.33
N ASP A 33 -19.70 0.38 -10.63
CA ASP A 33 -19.10 -0.26 -11.80
C ASP A 33 -18.52 -1.66 -11.47
N GLY A 34 -18.71 -2.12 -10.23
CA GLY A 34 -18.26 -3.45 -9.78
C GLY A 34 -16.75 -3.57 -9.57
N LEU A 35 -15.97 -2.50 -9.71
CA LEU A 35 -14.50 -2.49 -9.56
C LEU A 35 -14.01 -2.40 -8.10
N VAL A 36 -14.95 -2.30 -7.16
CA VAL A 36 -14.68 -2.16 -5.73
C VAL A 36 -13.77 -3.26 -5.16
N PRO A 37 -14.00 -4.56 -5.44
CA PRO A 37 -13.14 -5.63 -4.91
C PRO A 37 -11.69 -5.53 -5.43
N ASP A 38 -11.52 -5.14 -6.70
CA ASP A 38 -10.21 -5.07 -7.36
C ASP A 38 -9.33 -3.95 -6.79
N MET A 39 -9.94 -2.81 -6.42
CA MET A 39 -9.20 -1.70 -5.82
C MET A 39 -8.80 -1.98 -4.37
N VAL A 40 -9.63 -2.70 -3.62
CA VAL A 40 -9.29 -3.14 -2.25
C VAL A 40 -8.09 -4.09 -2.28
N ASP A 41 -8.11 -5.09 -3.17
CA ASP A 41 -7.02 -6.07 -3.30
C ASP A 41 -5.69 -5.40 -3.72
N SER A 42 -5.78 -4.41 -4.61
CA SER A 42 -4.64 -3.59 -5.02
C SER A 42 -4.04 -2.81 -3.85
N VAL A 43 -4.86 -2.18 -3.01
CA VAL A 43 -4.37 -1.45 -1.83
C VAL A 43 -3.75 -2.40 -0.80
N LEU A 44 -4.35 -3.57 -0.56
CA LEU A 44 -3.80 -4.58 0.35
C LEU A 44 -2.42 -5.06 -0.12
N THR A 45 -2.28 -5.36 -1.40
CA THR A 45 -0.99 -5.76 -2.00
C THR A 45 0.05 -4.64 -1.90
N ILE A 46 -0.34 -3.38 -2.16
CA ILE A 46 0.57 -2.25 -2.04
C ILE A 46 1.03 -2.06 -0.60
N LEU A 47 0.19 -2.34 0.40
CA LEU A 47 0.50 -2.17 1.82
C LEU A 47 1.20 -3.37 2.47
N ASP A 48 1.26 -4.51 1.79
CA ASP A 48 1.82 -5.74 2.34
C ASP A 48 3.30 -5.62 2.76
N GLY A 49 3.63 -6.04 3.97
CA GLY A 49 4.98 -5.99 4.53
C GLY A 49 5.54 -4.60 4.86
N LEU A 50 4.82 -3.50 4.58
CA LEU A 50 5.23 -2.16 5.01
C LEU A 50 5.26 -1.98 6.54
N PRO A 51 4.27 -2.44 7.32
CA PRO A 51 4.29 -2.30 8.77
C PRO A 51 5.52 -2.96 9.41
N ASP A 52 5.91 -4.15 8.92
CA ASP A 52 7.06 -4.90 9.42
C ASP A 52 8.38 -4.17 9.08
N ALA A 53 8.49 -3.61 7.88
CA ALA A 53 9.65 -2.82 7.49
C ALA A 53 9.80 -1.54 8.33
N ILE A 54 8.69 -0.85 8.63
CA ILE A 54 8.70 0.34 9.50
C ILE A 54 9.07 -0.05 10.93
N ALA A 55 8.50 -1.13 11.47
CA ALA A 55 8.82 -1.61 12.82
C ALA A 55 10.30 -1.98 12.96
N GLN A 56 10.87 -2.70 11.97
CA GLN A 56 12.28 -3.06 11.96
C GLN A 56 13.20 -1.81 11.94
N GLN A 57 12.85 -0.79 11.15
CA GLN A 57 13.58 0.49 11.14
C GLN A 57 13.47 1.28 12.45
N MET A 58 12.37 1.12 13.19
CA MET A 58 12.17 1.77 14.49
C MET A 58 12.89 1.05 15.63
N GLU A 59 13.03 -0.28 15.56
CA GLU A 59 13.77 -1.09 16.55
C GLU A 59 15.30 -0.95 16.42
N GLU A 60 15.81 -0.57 15.25
CA GLU A 60 17.24 -0.30 15.01
C GLU A 60 17.72 1.06 15.57
N LYS A 61 16.87 1.80 16.29
CA LYS A 61 17.12 3.18 16.76
C LYS A 61 17.02 3.35 18.27
#